data_AF-A0A7Y3MKR7-F1
#
_entry.id   AF-A0A7Y3MKR7-F1
#
_cell.length_a   1.000
_cell.length_b   1.000
_cell.length_c   1.000
_cell.angle_alpha   90.00
_cell.angle_beta   90.00
_cell.angle_gamma   90.00
#
_symmetry.space_group_name_H-M   'P 1'
#
loop_
_entity.id
_entity.type
_entity.pdbx_description
1 polymer ?
#
loop_
_entity_poly.entity_id
_entity_poly.type
_entity_poly.pdbx_seq_one_letter_code
_entity_poly.pdbx_strand_id
1 'polypeptide(L)' 'MDNYHYKKSDLKHFGDITEYQKEMGDKFFDWYGNVFKDSALTAKEKSLIALAVSHA' A
#
# COMPACT_ATOMS: atom_id res chain seq x y z
N MET A 1 20.69 -1.61 17.96
CA MET A 1 21.18 -1.30 16.61
C MET A 1 20.18 -1.93 15.67
N ASP A 2 19.28 -1.14 15.07
CA ASP A 2 18.30 -1.68 14.12
C ASP A 2 19.05 -2.10 12.84
N ASN A 3 19.11 -3.41 12.58
CA ASN A 3 19.78 -4.02 11.42
C ASN A 3 18.98 -3.88 10.11
N TYR A 4 18.05 -2.93 10.03
CA TYR A 4 17.21 -2.72 8.85
C TYR A 4 17.51 -1.37 8.21
N HIS A 5 17.69 -1.37 6.89
CA HIS A 5 17.85 -0.16 6.08
C HIS A 5 16.62 0.76 6.07
N TYR A 6 15.50 0.29 6.64
CA TYR A 6 14.25 1.03 6.76
C TYR A 6 13.79 1.05 8.21
N LYS A 7 13.55 2.25 8.73
CA LYS A 7 12.97 2.42 10.06
C LYS A 7 11.46 2.39 9.95
N LYS A 8 10.78 1.89 10.98
CA LYS A 8 9.31 1.90 11.04
C LYS A 8 8.72 3.31 10.89
N SER A 9 9.46 4.34 11.30
CA SER A 9 9.10 5.75 11.09
C SER A 9 8.94 6.12 9.61
N ASP A 10 9.70 5.47 8.73
CA ASP A 10 9.80 5.83 7.32
C ASP A 10 8.52 5.46 6.57
N LEU A 11 7.74 4.50 7.10
CA LEU A 11 6.41 4.16 6.57
C LEU A 11 5.44 5.36 6.59
N LYS A 12 5.63 6.32 7.50
CA LYS A 12 4.82 7.54 7.52
C LYS A 12 5.06 8.41 6.28
N HIS A 13 6.23 8.27 5.65
CA HIS A 13 6.65 8.99 4.45
C HIS A 13 6.34 8.23 3.16
N PHE A 14 5.63 7.09 3.21
CA PHE A 14 5.36 6.30 2.02
C PHE A 14 4.51 7.05 0.99
N GLY A 15 3.65 8.00 1.40
CA GLY A 15 2.92 8.86 0.46
C GLY A 15 3.83 9.81 -0.32
N ASP A 16 4.95 10.19 0.26
CA ASP A 16 5.88 11.20 -0.26
C ASP A 16 6.65 10.66 -1.50
N ILE A 17 6.56 9.36 -1.80
CA ILE A 17 7.16 8.77 -3.02
C ILE A 17 6.66 9.43 -4.31
N THR A 18 5.47 10.04 -4.26
CA THR A 18 4.89 10.78 -5.39
C THR A 18 5.65 12.07 -5.73
N GLU A 19 6.46 12.61 -4.81
CA GLU A 19 7.28 13.81 -5.06
C GLU A 19 8.37 13.54 -6.12
N TYR A 20 8.92 12.33 -6.14
CA TYR A 20 9.99 11.94 -7.04
C TYR A 20 9.47 11.37 -8.37
N GLN A 21 8.25 10.80 -8.37
CA GLN A 21 7.60 10.32 -9.58
C GLN A 21 6.07 10.41 -9.45
N LYS A 22 5.56 11.61 -9.69
CA LYS A 22 4.14 11.93 -9.56
C LYS A 22 3.23 11.06 -10.42
N GLU A 23 3.52 10.92 -11.71
CA GLU A 23 2.62 10.23 -12.64
C GLU A 23 2.46 8.74 -12.26
N MET A 24 3.55 8.08 -11.90
CA MET A 24 3.51 6.69 -11.49
C MET A 24 2.90 6.54 -10.08
N GLY A 25 3.21 7.46 -9.17
CA GLY A 25 2.63 7.51 -7.85
C GLY A 25 1.11 7.64 -7.87
N ASP A 26 0.59 8.61 -8.63
CA ASP A 26 -0.85 8.81 -8.81
C ASP A 26 -1.52 7.53 -9.33
N LYS A 27 -0.96 6.92 -10.39
CA LYS A 27 -1.48 5.66 -10.96
C LYS A 27 -1.51 4.53 -9.94
N PHE A 28 -0.47 4.39 -9.12
CA PHE A 28 -0.39 3.39 -8.07
C PHE A 28 -1.47 3.61 -7.02
N PHE A 29 -1.60 4.83 -6.47
CA PHE A 29 -2.56 5.11 -5.41
C PHE A 29 -4.02 5.07 -5.90
N ASP A 30 -4.27 5.45 -7.16
CA ASP A 30 -5.57 5.31 -7.79
C ASP A 30 -5.97 3.84 -7.93
N TRP A 31 -5.08 2.99 -8.45
CA TRP A 31 -5.32 1.55 -8.52
C TRP A 31 -5.52 0.95 -7.12
N TYR A 32 -4.60 1.25 -6.19
CA TYR A 32 -4.62 0.73 -4.83
C TYR A 32 -5.93 1.08 -4.10
N GLY A 33 -6.37 2.33 -4.17
CA GLY A 33 -7.65 2.77 -3.59
C GLY A 33 -8.86 2.13 -4.26
N ASN A 34 -8.81 1.92 -5.58
CA ASN A 34 -9.91 1.27 -6.31
C ASN A 34 -10.07 -0.21 -5.96
N VAL A 35 -8.96 -0.94 -5.73
CA VAL A 35 -9.02 -2.37 -5.37
C VAL A 35 -9.88 -2.60 -4.13
N PHE A 36 -9.78 -1.75 -3.11
CA PHE A 36 -10.48 -1.94 -1.83
C PHE A 36 -11.94 -1.45 -1.80
N LYS A 37 -12.44 -0.81 -2.86
CA LYS A 37 -13.87 -0.48 -2.97
C LYS A 37 -14.73 -1.74 -3.03
N ASP A 38 -15.95 -1.69 -2.52
CA ASP A 38 -16.86 -2.84 -2.54
C ASP A 38 -17.21 -3.23 -3.99
N SER A 39 -17.22 -4.54 -4.24
CA SER A 39 -17.69 -5.13 -5.49
C SER A 39 -18.34 -6.50 -5.23
N ALA A 40 -17.86 -7.58 -5.84
CA ALA A 40 -18.23 -8.94 -5.47
C ALA A 40 -17.73 -9.32 -4.05
N LEU A 41 -16.69 -8.63 -3.57
CA LEU A 41 -16.14 -8.76 -2.22
C LEU A 41 -16.15 -7.41 -1.52
N THR A 42 -16.39 -7.44 -0.22
CA THR A 42 -16.27 -6.29 0.68
C THR A 42 -14.82 -5.87 0.88
N ALA A 43 -14.60 -4.63 1.30
CA ALA A 43 -13.27 -4.16 1.72
C ALA A 43 -12.60 -5.06 2.77
N LYS A 44 -13.39 -5.61 3.73
CA LYS A 44 -12.88 -6.50 4.78
C LYS A 44 -12.36 -7.81 4.21
N GLU A 45 -13.09 -8.43 3.29
CA GLU A 45 -12.67 -9.69 2.64
C GLU A 45 -11.40 -9.50 1.82
N LYS A 46 -11.30 -8.39 1.08
CA LYS A 46 -10.09 -8.04 0.33
C LYS A 46 -8.89 -7.81 1.25
N SER A 47 -9.08 -7.18 2.40
CA SER A 47 -8.03 -7.01 3.41
C SER A 47 -7.54 -8.34 3.99
N LEU A 48 -8.43 -9.33 4.20
CA LEU A 48 -8.02 -10.67 4.66
C LEU A 48 -7.21 -11.41 3.59
N ILE A 49 -7.61 -11.31 2.32
CA ILE A 49 -6.84 -11.87 1.20
C ILE A 49 -5.47 -11.20 1.10
N ALA A 50 -5.41 -9.87 1.16
CA ALA A 50 -4.15 -9.12 1.13
C ALA A 50 -3.22 -9.50 2.30
N LEU A 51 -3.79 -9.72 3.49
CA LEU A 51 -3.04 -10.21 4.65
C LEU A 51 -2.45 -11.59 4.37
N ALA A 52 -3.25 -12.53 3.86
CA ALA A 52 -2.76 -13.87 3.52
C ALA A 52 -1.65 -13.85 2.46
N VAL A 53 -1.80 -13.03 1.42
CA VAL A 53 -0.77 -12.85 0.37
C VAL A 53 0.51 -12.24 0.91
N SER A 54 0.42 -11.26 1.83
CA SER A 54 1.61 -10.56 2.36
C SER A 54 2.49 -11.42 3.28
N HIS A 55 1.97 -12.56 3.74
CA HIS A 55 2.70 -13.50 4.60
C HIS A 55 3.35 -14.66 3.82
N ALA A 56 3.01 -14.85 2.55
CA ALA A 56 3.56 -15.91 1.68
C ALA A 56 4.85 -15.45 0.99
#